data_AF-A0A8S0FH35-F1
#
_entry.id   AF-A0A8S0FH35-F1
#
_cell.length_a   1.000
_cell.length_b   1.000
_cell.length_c   1.000
_cell.angle_alpha   90.00
_cell.angle_beta   90.00
_cell.angle_gamma   90.00
#
_symmetry.space_group_name_H-M   'P 1'
#
loop_
_entity.id
_entity.type
_entity.pdbx_description
1 polymer ?
#
loop_
_entity_poly.entity_id
_entity_poly.type
_entity_poly.pdbx_seq_one_letter_code
_entity_poly.pdbx_strand_id
1 'polypeptide(L)'
;MFENPKGYSMPVLCNLFGTPKRVAMGMGQEDVSALREVGKLLAFLKEPEPPKGFRDLFDKLPQFKQVLNMPTKRLRGAPCQQKIVSGDDVDLNRIPIMTCWPEDAAPLITWGLTVTRGPHKERQNLGIYRQQLIGKNKLIMRWLSHRGGALDYQEW
;
A
#
# COMPACT_ATOMS: atom_id res chain seq x y z
N MET A 1 -11.27 16.29 5.05
CA MET A 1 -10.26 16.22 6.13
C MET A 1 -10.96 16.67 7.40
N PHE A 2 -10.86 15.90 8.48
CA PHE A 2 -11.43 16.24 9.77
C PHE A 2 -10.30 16.61 10.72
N GLU A 3 -10.19 17.89 11.06
CA GLU A 3 -9.06 18.42 11.86
C GLU A 3 -9.31 18.33 13.37
N ASN A 4 -10.55 18.17 13.80
CA ASN A 4 -10.95 18.08 15.21
C ASN A 4 -11.80 16.83 15.52
N PRO A 5 -11.23 15.62 15.43
CA PRO A 5 -11.90 14.40 15.86
C PRO A 5 -12.05 14.37 17.40
N LYS A 6 -13.28 14.15 17.89
CA LYS A 6 -13.58 14.13 19.33
C LYS A 6 -12.71 13.10 20.06
N GLY A 7 -11.98 13.55 21.08
CA GLY A 7 -11.12 12.70 21.90
C GLY A 7 -9.72 12.42 21.33
N TYR A 8 -9.36 13.01 20.18
CA TYR A 8 -8.07 12.77 19.52
C TYR A 8 -7.43 14.09 19.05
N SER A 9 -6.11 14.11 18.98
CA SER A 9 -5.34 15.26 18.47
C SER A 9 -4.83 15.07 17.03
N MET A 10 -4.96 13.85 16.48
CA MET A 10 -4.51 13.53 15.12
C MET A 10 -5.66 13.75 14.14
N PRO A 11 -5.51 14.58 13.10
CA PRO A 11 -6.53 14.75 12.07
C PRO A 11 -6.84 13.46 11.31
N VAL A 12 -8.09 13.32 10.84
CA VAL A 12 -8.55 12.16 10.06
C VAL A 12 -8.77 12.56 8.60
N LEU A 13 -7.95 11.98 7.71
CA LEU A 13 -8.14 12.05 6.26
C LEU A 13 -8.89 10.80 5.79
N CYS A 14 -10.07 11.00 5.21
CA CYS A 14 -10.84 9.95 4.56
C CYS A 14 -11.31 10.39 3.18
N ASN A 15 -11.90 9.47 2.43
CA ASN A 15 -12.44 9.73 1.10
C ASN A 15 -11.43 10.32 0.12
N LEU A 16 -10.11 10.08 0.29
CA LEU A 16 -9.05 10.68 -0.54
C LEU A 16 -9.24 10.36 -2.03
N PHE A 17 -9.56 9.10 -2.33
CA PHE A 17 -9.79 8.59 -3.68
C PHE A 17 -11.28 8.43 -4.03
N GLY A 18 -12.15 9.23 -3.42
CA GLY A 18 -13.61 9.13 -3.62
C GLY A 18 -14.14 9.56 -4.98
N THR A 19 -13.29 10.02 -5.90
CA THR A 19 -13.69 10.38 -7.25
C THR A 19 -12.64 9.91 -8.27
N PRO A 20 -13.04 9.55 -9.51
CA PRO A 20 -12.09 9.15 -10.55
C PRO A 20 -11.00 10.18 -10.82
N LYS A 21 -11.36 11.48 -10.81
CA LYS A 21 -10.40 12.57 -10.97
C LYS A 21 -9.30 12.56 -9.90
N ARG A 22 -9.65 12.29 -8.63
CA ARG A 22 -8.66 12.21 -7.53
C ARG A 22 -7.76 10.98 -7.62
N VAL A 23 -8.29 9.87 -8.15
CA VAL A 23 -7.47 8.70 -8.47
C VAL A 23 -6.45 9.03 -9.56
N ALA A 24 -6.87 9.65 -10.66
CA ALA A 24 -5.97 10.07 -11.73
C ALA A 24 -4.85 10.99 -11.22
N MET A 25 -5.21 12.03 -10.44
CA MET A 25 -4.23 12.93 -9.84
C MET A 25 -3.26 12.19 -8.91
N GLY A 26 -3.73 11.22 -8.13
CA GLY A 26 -2.87 10.38 -7.28
C GLY A 26 -1.88 9.50 -8.04
N MET A 27 -2.14 9.26 -9.32
CA MET A 27 -1.26 8.52 -10.23
C MET A 27 -0.39 9.45 -11.10
N GLY A 28 -0.37 10.76 -10.79
CA GLY A 28 0.39 11.77 -11.53
C GLY A 28 -0.20 12.11 -12.90
N GLN A 29 -1.49 11.84 -13.11
CA GLN A 29 -2.21 12.13 -14.36
C GLN A 29 -3.25 13.23 -14.15
N GLU A 30 -3.49 14.06 -15.17
CA GLU A 30 -4.46 15.16 -15.09
C GLU A 30 -5.91 14.72 -15.37
N ASP A 31 -6.09 13.65 -16.14
CA ASP A 31 -7.40 13.15 -16.59
C ASP A 31 -7.55 11.63 -16.37
N VAL A 32 -8.78 11.21 -16.12
CA VAL A 32 -9.25 9.82 -16.02
C VAL A 32 -8.97 9.05 -17.31
N SER A 33 -9.02 9.71 -18.47
CA SER A 33 -8.70 9.09 -19.77
C SER A 33 -7.29 8.49 -19.79
N ALA A 34 -6.33 9.08 -19.07
CA ALA A 34 -4.97 8.59 -18.94
C ALA A 34 -4.84 7.32 -18.08
N LEU A 35 -5.85 6.97 -17.27
CA LEU A 35 -5.87 5.70 -16.52
C LEU A 35 -5.83 4.49 -17.46
N ARG A 36 -6.33 4.64 -18.71
CA ARG A 36 -6.25 3.59 -19.74
C ARG A 36 -4.80 3.29 -20.09
N GLU A 37 -3.96 4.31 -20.24
CA GLU A 37 -2.53 4.14 -20.56
C GLU A 37 -1.77 3.52 -19.38
N VAL A 38 -2.11 3.89 -18.14
CA VAL A 38 -1.56 3.21 -16.97
C VAL A 38 -1.98 1.74 -16.92
N GLY A 39 -3.23 1.43 -17.27
CA GLY A 39 -3.71 0.06 -17.40
C GLY A 39 -2.93 -0.75 -18.44
N LYS A 40 -2.63 -0.16 -19.61
CA LYS A 40 -1.78 -0.80 -20.63
C LYS A 40 -0.37 -1.04 -20.12
N LEU A 41 0.22 -0.09 -19.40
CA LEU A 41 1.54 -0.25 -18.80
C LEU A 41 1.55 -1.38 -17.76
N LEU A 42 0.55 -1.45 -16.88
CA LEU A 42 0.41 -2.52 -15.89
C LEU A 42 0.19 -3.89 -16.55
N ALA A 43 -0.58 -3.95 -17.63
CA ALA A 43 -0.77 -5.17 -18.41
C ALA A 43 0.55 -5.65 -19.04
N PHE A 44 1.30 -4.73 -19.66
CA PHE A 44 2.62 -4.99 -20.22
C PHE A 44 3.62 -5.49 -19.16
N LEU A 45 3.57 -4.94 -17.94
CA LEU A 45 4.41 -5.38 -16.82
C LEU A 45 4.04 -6.78 -16.30
N LYS A 46 2.75 -7.15 -16.36
CA LYS A 46 2.26 -8.43 -15.85
C LYS A 46 2.62 -9.59 -16.77
N GLU A 47 2.42 -9.41 -18.07
CA GLU A 47 2.69 -10.41 -19.10
C GLU A 47 3.37 -9.71 -20.28
N PRO A 48 4.71 -9.55 -20.25
CA PRO A 48 5.41 -9.02 -21.41
C PRO A 48 5.22 -9.99 -22.58
N GLU A 49 4.67 -9.52 -23.71
CA GLU A 49 4.59 -10.34 -24.91
C GLU A 49 6.01 -10.75 -25.34
N PRO A 50 6.31 -12.06 -25.45
CA PRO A 50 7.62 -12.52 -25.86
C PRO A 50 7.92 -11.95 -27.26
N PRO A 51 9.11 -11.35 -27.47
CA PRO A 51 9.43 -10.71 -28.73
C PRO A 51 9.39 -11.75 -29.85
N LYS A 52 8.71 -11.42 -30.96
CA LYS A 52 8.52 -12.35 -32.08
C LYS A 52 9.78 -12.52 -32.95
N GLY A 53 10.86 -11.82 -32.64
CA GLY A 53 12.16 -11.94 -33.32
C GLY A 53 13.22 -10.93 -32.83
N PHE A 54 14.42 -11.00 -33.38
CA PHE A 54 15.57 -10.15 -33.00
C PHE A 54 15.32 -8.65 -33.21
N ARG A 55 14.54 -8.27 -34.22
CA ARG A 55 14.21 -6.86 -34.50
C ARG A 55 13.25 -6.28 -33.44
N ASP A 56 12.24 -7.06 -33.07
CA ASP A 56 11.27 -6.72 -32.01
C ASP A 56 11.93 -6.63 -30.61
N LEU A 57 12.99 -7.43 -30.37
CA LEU A 57 13.79 -7.34 -29.15
C LEU A 57 14.53 -6.00 -29.02
N PHE A 58 15.10 -5.48 -30.12
CA PHE A 58 15.76 -4.16 -30.13
C PHE A 58 14.76 -3.02 -29.94
N ASP A 59 13.57 -3.11 -30.56
CA ASP A 59 12.52 -2.08 -30.44
C ASP A 59 11.90 -2.05 -29.03
N LYS A 60 11.79 -3.19 -28.34
CA LYS A 60 11.24 -3.28 -26.97
C LYS A 60 12.29 -3.05 -25.87
N LEU A 61 13.58 -3.14 -26.19
CA LEU A 61 14.69 -2.96 -25.23
C LEU A 61 14.62 -1.66 -24.40
N PRO A 62 14.27 -0.49 -24.98
CA PRO A 62 14.14 0.75 -24.21
C PRO A 62 13.01 0.71 -23.17
N GLN A 63 11.91 0.03 -23.48
CA GLN A 63 10.77 -0.12 -22.57
C GLN A 63 11.13 -1.04 -21.39
N PHE A 64 11.84 -2.14 -21.65
CA PHE A 64 12.37 -3.01 -20.59
C PHE A 64 13.37 -2.29 -19.67
N LYS A 65 14.22 -1.41 -20.20
CA LYS A 65 15.14 -0.60 -19.38
C LYS A 65 14.40 0.35 -18.43
N GLN A 66 13.27 0.93 -18.82
CA GLN A 66 12.49 1.81 -17.94
C GLN A 66 11.88 1.04 -16.76
N VAL A 67 11.50 -0.22 -16.97
CA VAL A 67 10.95 -1.11 -15.93
C VAL A 67 12.04 -1.58 -14.95
N LEU A 68 13.24 -1.87 -15.46
CA LEU A 68 14.37 -2.35 -14.65
C LEU A 68 15.03 -1.25 -13.80
N ASN A 69 14.76 0.03 -14.07
CA ASN A 69 15.47 1.18 -13.49
C ASN A 69 14.74 1.90 -12.35
N MET A 70 13.83 1.25 -11.62
CA MET A 70 13.19 1.86 -10.43
C MET A 70 13.55 1.15 -9.11
N PRO A 71 14.83 1.09 -8.71
CA PRO A 71 15.18 0.66 -7.36
C PRO A 71 14.68 1.68 -6.33
N THR A 72 14.32 1.20 -5.15
CA THR A 72 13.94 2.08 -4.04
C THR A 72 15.17 2.84 -3.52
N LYS A 73 15.02 4.15 -3.29
CA LYS A 73 16.08 4.97 -2.67
C LYS A 73 15.98 4.88 -1.15
N ARG A 74 16.93 4.20 -0.51
CA ARG A 74 17.01 4.11 0.96
C ARG A 74 17.61 5.39 1.55
N LEU A 75 16.86 6.04 2.44
CA LEU A 75 17.32 7.21 3.20
C LEU A 75 17.78 6.79 4.60
N ARG A 76 18.70 7.55 5.21
CA ARG A 76 19.17 7.31 6.58
C ARG A 76 18.19 7.79 7.65
N GLY A 77 17.41 8.83 7.37
CA GLY A 77 16.35 9.33 8.25
C GLY A 77 15.16 9.79 7.41
N ALA A 78 13.96 9.68 7.98
CA ALA A 78 12.71 10.03 7.32
C ALA A 78 11.74 10.75 8.26
N PRO A 79 10.86 11.64 7.77
CA PRO A 79 9.86 12.32 8.60
C PRO A 79 8.94 11.37 9.38
N CYS A 80 8.66 10.17 8.86
CA CYS A 80 7.85 9.15 9.56
C CYS A 80 8.49 8.62 10.86
N GLN A 81 9.76 8.97 11.14
CA GLN A 81 10.51 8.54 12.32
C GLN A 81 10.68 9.66 13.36
N GLN A 82 10.04 10.83 13.20
CA GLN A 82 10.23 11.99 14.09
C GLN A 82 9.68 11.79 15.52
N LYS A 83 8.63 10.98 15.68
CA LYS A 83 8.04 10.64 16.99
C LYS A 83 8.00 9.13 17.12
N ILE A 84 8.75 8.60 18.08
CA ILE A 84 8.91 7.15 18.28
C ILE A 84 8.34 6.78 19.64
N VAL A 85 7.52 5.74 19.66
CA VAL A 85 6.98 5.10 20.86
C VAL A 85 7.14 3.59 20.67
N SER A 86 7.60 2.88 21.69
CA SER A 86 7.98 1.45 21.58
C SER A 86 7.71 0.70 22.87
N GLY A 87 7.66 -0.63 22.80
CA GLY A 87 7.47 -1.49 23.97
C GLY A 87 6.13 -1.23 24.66
N ASP A 88 6.17 -1.07 25.98
CA ASP A 88 4.98 -0.94 26.82
C ASP A 88 4.26 0.40 26.64
N ASP A 89 4.94 1.41 26.09
CA ASP A 89 4.37 2.72 25.82
C ASP A 89 3.46 2.75 24.57
N VAL A 90 3.51 1.70 23.74
CA VAL A 90 2.66 1.60 22.55
C VAL A 90 1.19 1.55 22.95
N ASP A 91 0.42 2.52 22.45
CA ASP A 91 -1.01 2.64 22.69
C ASP A 91 -1.75 3.05 21.41
N LEU A 92 -2.34 2.07 20.74
CA LEU A 92 -3.12 2.25 19.52
C LEU A 92 -4.39 3.08 19.74
N ASN A 93 -4.88 3.17 20.98
CA ASN A 93 -6.06 3.99 21.31
C ASN A 93 -5.78 5.49 21.20
N ARG A 94 -4.51 5.90 21.01
CA ARG A 94 -4.14 7.30 20.71
C ARG A 94 -4.34 7.67 19.24
N ILE A 95 -4.51 6.68 18.37
CA ILE A 95 -4.78 6.88 16.95
C ILE A 95 -6.30 6.92 16.77
N PRO A 96 -6.86 7.88 16.00
CA PRO A 96 -8.30 7.98 15.73
C PRO A 96 -8.76 6.90 14.74
N ILE A 97 -8.64 5.63 15.13
CA ILE A 97 -9.10 4.49 14.34
C ILE A 97 -10.63 4.53 14.31
N MET A 98 -11.21 4.52 13.11
CA MET A 98 -12.65 4.66 12.94
C MET A 98 -13.36 3.31 13.11
N THR A 99 -14.58 3.38 13.65
CA THR A 99 -15.60 2.34 13.51
C THR A 99 -16.52 2.77 12.37
N CYS A 100 -16.72 1.92 11.36
CA CYS A 100 -17.38 2.33 10.12
C CYS A 100 -18.90 2.20 10.22
N TRP A 101 -19.38 1.16 10.92
CA TRP A 101 -20.81 0.83 11.03
C TRP A 101 -21.21 0.57 12.49
N PRO A 102 -22.50 0.75 12.84
CA PRO A 102 -22.99 0.52 14.20
C PRO A 102 -22.75 -0.90 14.75
N GLU A 103 -22.74 -1.90 13.87
CA GLU A 103 -22.58 -3.32 14.22
C GLU A 103 -21.13 -3.83 14.08
N ASP A 104 -20.18 -2.96 13.74
CA ASP A 104 -18.77 -3.35 13.68
C ASP A 104 -18.28 -3.72 15.09
N ALA A 105 -17.58 -4.87 15.20
CA ALA A 105 -17.13 -5.40 16.49
C ALA A 105 -16.12 -4.49 17.22
N ALA A 106 -15.34 -3.70 16.47
CA ALA A 106 -14.30 -2.81 17.00
C ALA A 106 -13.82 -1.83 15.91
N PRO A 107 -13.04 -0.79 16.30
CA PRO A 107 -12.35 0.07 15.34
C PRO A 107 -11.45 -0.70 14.36
N LEU A 108 -11.38 -0.22 13.12
CA LEU A 108 -10.71 -0.91 12.01
C LEU A 108 -9.74 0.01 11.25
N ILE A 109 -8.49 -0.42 11.12
CA ILE A 109 -7.52 0.20 10.20
C ILE A 109 -7.80 -0.31 8.78
N THR A 110 -7.99 0.63 7.84
CA THR A 110 -8.48 0.34 6.48
C THR A 110 -7.53 0.75 5.35
N TRP A 111 -6.52 1.58 5.63
CA TRP A 111 -5.61 2.15 4.62
C TRP A 111 -4.13 1.84 4.84
N GLY A 112 -3.80 1.00 5.82
CA GLY A 112 -2.41 0.60 6.09
C GLY A 112 -1.82 -0.24 4.97
N LEU A 113 -0.65 0.18 4.45
CA LEU A 113 0.18 -0.66 3.58
C LEU A 113 1.00 -1.61 4.45
N THR A 114 0.55 -2.85 4.56
CA THR A 114 1.28 -3.90 5.25
C THR A 114 2.47 -4.32 4.40
N VAL A 115 3.67 -4.26 4.99
CA VAL A 115 4.92 -4.65 4.33
C VAL A 115 5.36 -6.02 4.86
N THR A 116 5.58 -6.98 3.97
CA THR A 116 6.07 -8.32 4.31
C THR A 116 7.26 -8.72 3.46
N ARG A 117 8.10 -9.62 3.97
CA ARG A 117 9.19 -10.26 3.25
C ARG A 117 9.25 -11.73 3.67
N GLY A 118 9.15 -12.66 2.73
CA GLY A 118 9.35 -14.08 3.01
C GLY A 118 10.82 -14.39 3.35
N PRO A 119 11.10 -15.50 4.07
CA PRO A 119 12.44 -15.79 4.59
C PRO A 119 13.49 -16.08 3.51
N HIS A 120 13.06 -16.45 2.30
CA HIS A 120 13.95 -16.90 1.22
C HIS A 120 14.05 -15.92 0.04
N LYS A 121 13.38 -14.76 0.12
CA LYS A 121 13.25 -13.81 -1.00
C LYS A 121 13.62 -12.41 -0.54
N GLU A 122 14.37 -11.67 -1.35
CA GLU A 122 14.70 -10.27 -1.04
C GLU A 122 13.52 -9.31 -1.28
N ARG A 123 12.60 -9.70 -2.17
CA ARG A 123 11.39 -8.95 -2.54
C ARG A 123 10.53 -8.65 -1.32
N GLN A 124 10.10 -7.40 -1.21
CA GLN A 124 9.06 -6.99 -0.25
C GLN A 124 7.70 -6.93 -0.95
N ASN A 125 6.67 -7.44 -0.29
CA ASN A 125 5.29 -7.32 -0.72
C ASN A 125 4.60 -6.17 0.02
N LEU A 126 3.74 -5.43 -0.69
CA LEU A 126 2.88 -4.39 -0.12
C LEU A 126 1.42 -4.82 -0.30
N GLY A 127 0.67 -4.88 0.80
CA GLY A 127 -0.74 -5.28 0.78
C GLY A 127 -1.63 -4.39 1.63
N ILE A 128 -2.84 -4.14 1.16
CA ILE A 128 -3.90 -3.53 1.99
C ILE A 128 -4.70 -4.67 2.62
N TYR A 129 -4.55 -4.81 3.93
CA TYR A 129 -5.29 -5.77 4.74
C TYR A 129 -6.00 -5.02 5.84
N ARG A 130 -7.27 -5.36 6.08
CA ARG A 130 -8.05 -4.76 7.17
C ARG A 130 -7.48 -5.24 8.50
N GLN A 131 -7.31 -4.33 9.45
CA GLN A 131 -6.75 -4.68 10.76
C GLN A 131 -7.66 -4.22 11.90
N GLN A 132 -8.25 -5.18 12.61
CA GLN A 132 -9.18 -4.94 13.70
C GLN A 132 -8.42 -4.71 15.01
N LEU A 133 -8.76 -3.63 15.72
CA LEU A 133 -8.19 -3.35 17.04
C LEU A 133 -8.74 -4.34 18.08
N ILE A 134 -7.85 -5.04 18.77
CA ILE A 134 -8.22 -6.01 19.81
C ILE A 134 -7.51 -5.77 21.16
N GLY A 135 -6.64 -4.75 21.23
CA GLY A 135 -5.97 -4.36 22.46
C GLY A 135 -5.02 -3.19 22.25
N LYS A 136 -4.46 -2.70 23.37
CA LYS A 136 -3.55 -1.54 23.41
C LYS A 136 -2.45 -1.58 22.33
N ASN A 137 -1.89 -2.76 22.10
CA ASN A 137 -0.80 -3.00 21.14
C ASN A 137 -1.06 -4.22 20.24
N LYS A 138 -2.33 -4.57 20.01
CA LYS A 138 -2.70 -5.79 19.26
C LYS A 138 -3.73 -5.48 18.17
N LEU A 139 -3.47 -6.00 16.98
CA LEU A 139 -4.32 -5.93 15.80
C LEU A 139 -4.50 -7.33 15.21
N ILE A 140 -5.67 -7.61 14.65
CA ILE A 140 -5.88 -8.78 13.79
C ILE A 140 -5.35 -8.46 12.40
N MET A 141 -4.55 -9.33 11.81
CA MET A 141 -4.15 -9.22 10.40
C MET A 141 -5.11 -10.03 9.52
N ARG A 142 -6.06 -9.36 8.85
CA ARG A 142 -7.04 -10.04 7.98
C ARG A 142 -6.55 -10.11 6.53
N TRP A 143 -5.64 -11.03 6.25
CA TRP A 143 -5.28 -11.43 4.89
C TRP A 143 -6.09 -12.67 4.44
N LEU A 144 -6.33 -12.81 3.14
CA LEU A 144 -6.80 -14.08 2.57
C LEU A 144 -5.59 -14.97 2.27
N SER A 145 -5.74 -16.29 2.36
CA SER A 145 -4.65 -17.27 2.27
C SER A 145 -3.77 -17.13 1.03
N HIS A 146 -4.33 -16.72 -0.11
CA HIS A 146 -3.61 -16.57 -1.37
C HIS A 146 -2.90 -15.21 -1.54
N ARG A 147 -2.94 -14.32 -0.54
CA ARG A 147 -2.31 -12.99 -0.63
C ARG A 147 -0.83 -13.08 -0.31
N GLY A 148 -0.02 -12.21 -0.93
CA GLY A 148 1.43 -12.18 -0.78
C GLY A 148 1.90 -12.22 0.68
N GLY A 149 1.34 -11.38 1.55
CA GLY A 149 1.70 -11.38 2.98
C GLY A 149 1.33 -12.65 3.74
N ALA A 150 0.22 -13.31 3.38
CA ALA A 150 -0.17 -14.57 4.00
C ALA A 150 0.77 -15.71 3.60
N LEU A 151 1.18 -15.75 2.32
CA LEU A 151 2.15 -16.71 1.81
C LEU A 151 3.53 -16.46 2.42
N ASP A 152 3.98 -15.20 2.47
CA ASP A 152 5.26 -14.83 3.08
C ASP A 152 5.29 -15.24 4.58
N TYR A 153 4.18 -15.14 5.31
CA TYR A 153 4.06 -15.58 6.71
C TYR A 153 3.98 -17.10 6.86
N GLN A 154 3.31 -17.80 5.92
CA GLN A 154 3.26 -19.26 5.92
C GLN A 154 4.63 -19.88 5.64
N GLU A 155 5.46 -19.21 4.83
CA GLU A 155 6.83 -19.65 4.52
C GLU A 155 7.81 -19.42 5.69
N TRP A 156 7.49 -18.52 6.64
CA TRP A 156 8.38 -18.08 7.73
C TRP A 156 8.43 -19.04 8.92
#